data_AF-A0A229WW27-F1
#
_entry.id   AF-A0A229WW27-F1
#
_cell.length_a   1.000
_cell.length_b   1.000
_cell.length_c   1.000
_cell.angle_alpha   90.00
_cell.angle_beta   90.00
_cell.angle_gamma   90.00
#
_symmetry.space_group_name_H-M   'P 1'
#
loop_
_entity.id
_entity.type
_entity.pdbx_description
1 polymer ?
#
loop_
_entity_poly.entity_id
_entity_poly.type
_entity_poly.pdbx_seq_one_letter_code
_entity_poly.pdbx_strand_id
1 'polypeptide(L)'
;MSSSKSKRIPPPPRPSGSKQSVVSGLFPNTVKEKMRRMEEECWGCGSEKIQIARVLAKADGATSFLEKRRLINFNPLTAMNAIALCPTCRTYYDDALDPMFFFVPSDLDFFIRFELRNRVHRQGDITKRRVPLPREYAQYQYKQGKITDVAQGGQYTRVYLCDNPRTQHTQAPNQWHGAPFPAIRRAIGALGSPRIGRIPQDMVMKLQILRDLYYLDDDEETERRHKLQRPSQDDDYQDSDEEEDENKEEEEEEEDEDETEDEEQIFKGKKGCSKRSKTITYSSKRRRRDQSRWEWDLGPDATTEDAIRKYGPVLSGPGRRLG
;
A
#
# COMPACT_ATOMS: atom_id res chain seq x y z
N MET A 1 6.00 75.09 -17.29
CA MET A 1 4.77 74.36 -16.95
C MET A 1 4.89 72.94 -17.50
N SER A 2 5.33 71.98 -16.68
CA SER A 2 5.40 70.56 -17.07
C SER A 2 4.63 69.76 -16.04
N SER A 3 3.48 69.23 -16.44
CA SER A 3 2.62 68.38 -15.61
C SER A 3 3.07 66.93 -15.71
N SER A 4 3.62 66.39 -14.61
CA SER A 4 3.88 64.96 -14.46
C SER A 4 2.58 64.20 -14.16
N LYS A 5 2.09 63.43 -15.13
CA LYS A 5 0.98 62.48 -14.93
C LYS A 5 1.51 61.18 -14.34
N SER A 6 1.16 60.93 -13.08
CA SER A 6 1.40 59.66 -12.38
C SER A 6 0.47 58.56 -12.92
N LYS A 7 1.04 57.49 -13.50
CA LYS A 7 0.31 56.29 -13.94
C LYS A 7 0.06 55.39 -12.73
N ARG A 8 -1.21 55.15 -12.40
CA ARG A 8 -1.61 54.14 -11.40
C ARG A 8 -1.54 52.74 -12.00
N ILE A 9 -0.91 51.83 -11.27
CA ILE A 9 -0.80 50.40 -11.60
C ILE A 9 -2.11 49.71 -11.16
N PRO A 10 -2.71 48.82 -11.99
CA PRO A 10 -3.90 48.07 -11.61
C PRO A 10 -3.59 46.99 -10.55
N PRO A 11 -4.56 46.66 -9.68
CA PRO A 11 -4.37 45.63 -8.66
C PRO A 11 -4.27 44.23 -9.29
N PRO A 12 -3.55 43.29 -8.63
CA PRO A 12 -3.38 41.93 -9.13
C PRO A 12 -4.73 41.17 -9.15
N PRO A 13 -4.90 40.23 -10.10
CA PRO A 13 -6.11 39.43 -10.19
C PRO A 13 -6.28 38.56 -8.93
N ARG A 14 -7.52 38.48 -8.44
CA ARG A 14 -7.92 37.62 -7.33
C ARG A 14 -7.60 36.15 -7.67
N PRO A 15 -7.03 35.37 -6.75
CA PRO A 15 -6.86 33.94 -6.96
C PRO A 15 -8.24 33.29 -7.12
N SER A 16 -8.42 32.66 -8.27
CA SER A 16 -9.55 31.80 -8.59
C SER A 16 -9.69 30.75 -7.48
N GLY A 17 -10.90 30.63 -6.93
CA GLY A 17 -11.21 29.67 -5.88
C GLY A 17 -10.82 28.28 -6.34
N SER A 18 -9.87 27.65 -5.64
CA SER A 18 -9.59 26.24 -5.83
C SER A 18 -10.89 25.51 -5.55
N LYS A 19 -11.43 24.86 -6.58
CA LYS A 19 -12.41 23.79 -6.40
C LYS A 19 -11.77 22.81 -5.42
N GLN A 20 -12.21 22.82 -4.17
CA GLN A 20 -11.86 21.79 -3.22
C GLN A 20 -12.43 20.51 -3.80
N SER A 21 -11.59 19.73 -4.48
CA SER A 21 -11.92 18.38 -4.89
C SER A 21 -12.27 17.62 -3.62
N VAL A 22 -13.55 17.28 -3.47
CA VAL A 22 -14.06 16.42 -2.41
C VAL A 22 -13.52 15.02 -2.68
N VAL A 23 -12.26 14.77 -2.34
CA VAL A 23 -11.64 13.45 -2.45
C VAL A 23 -11.87 12.71 -1.13
N SER A 24 -13.10 12.24 -0.95
CA SER A 24 -13.48 11.39 0.16
C SER A 24 -12.61 10.12 0.11
N GLY A 25 -11.81 9.89 1.15
CA GLY A 25 -10.77 8.85 1.18
C GLY A 25 -11.26 7.42 1.38
N LEU A 26 -12.55 7.17 1.22
CA LEU A 26 -13.19 5.88 1.45
C LEU A 26 -13.50 5.21 0.12
N PHE A 27 -13.65 3.89 0.11
CA PHE A 27 -14.26 3.24 -1.06
C PHE A 27 -15.65 3.84 -1.32
N PRO A 28 -16.04 4.01 -2.59
CA PRO A 28 -17.43 4.25 -2.96
C PRO A 28 -18.34 3.22 -2.29
N ASN A 29 -19.60 3.59 -2.00
CA ASN A 29 -20.54 2.68 -1.37
C ASN A 29 -20.86 1.49 -2.30
N THR A 30 -20.94 1.72 -3.61
CA THR A 30 -21.09 0.69 -4.65
C THR A 30 -20.04 -0.42 -4.52
N VAL A 31 -18.76 -0.05 -4.38
CA VAL A 31 -17.66 -1.00 -4.20
C VAL A 31 -17.77 -1.77 -2.88
N LYS A 32 -18.18 -1.09 -1.79
CA LYS A 32 -18.39 -1.78 -0.50
C LYS A 32 -19.54 -2.78 -0.57
N GLU A 33 -20.62 -2.45 -1.26
CA GLU A 33 -21.76 -3.33 -1.45
C GLU A 33 -21.42 -4.51 -2.35
N LYS A 34 -20.75 -4.27 -3.48
CA LYS A 34 -20.21 -5.33 -4.36
C LYS A 34 -19.34 -6.30 -3.57
N MET A 35 -18.40 -5.79 -2.76
CA MET A 35 -17.55 -6.64 -1.92
C MET A 35 -18.33 -7.44 -0.88
N ARG A 36 -19.38 -6.88 -0.27
CA ARG A 36 -20.24 -7.61 0.69
C ARG A 36 -21.08 -8.70 0.04
N ARG A 37 -21.41 -8.58 -1.25
CA ARG A 37 -22.10 -9.63 -2.02
C ARG A 37 -21.15 -10.76 -2.41
N MET A 38 -19.86 -10.47 -2.62
CA MET A 38 -18.85 -11.46 -2.99
C MET A 38 -18.27 -12.22 -1.79
N GLU A 39 -18.16 -11.55 -0.64
CA GLU A 39 -17.49 -12.07 0.55
C GLU A 39 -18.39 -11.88 1.79
N GLU A 40 -18.86 -12.98 2.37
CA GLU A 40 -19.68 -12.97 3.60
C GLU A 40 -18.82 -13.07 4.87
N GLU A 41 -17.59 -13.55 4.73
CA GLU A 41 -16.67 -13.83 5.84
C GLU A 41 -15.33 -13.12 5.68
N CYS A 42 -14.60 -13.00 6.79
CA CYS A 42 -13.26 -12.44 6.79
C CYS A 42 -12.34 -13.32 5.95
N TRP A 43 -11.82 -12.76 4.87
CA TRP A 43 -10.90 -13.42 3.96
C TRP A 43 -9.68 -14.05 4.68
N GLY A 44 -9.21 -13.40 5.76
CA GLY A 44 -8.13 -13.89 6.58
C GLY A 44 -8.51 -15.11 7.43
N CYS A 45 -9.56 -14.99 8.26
CA CYS A 45 -9.83 -15.94 9.35
C CYS A 45 -11.23 -16.57 9.38
N GLY A 46 -12.11 -16.28 8.41
CA GLY A 46 -13.47 -16.84 8.33
C GLY A 46 -14.50 -16.21 9.28
N SER A 47 -14.20 -15.09 9.95
CA SER A 47 -15.19 -14.44 10.83
C SER A 47 -16.23 -13.65 10.03
N GLU A 48 -17.52 -13.86 10.30
CA GLU A 48 -18.68 -13.20 9.66
C GLU A 48 -18.66 -11.66 9.71
N LYS A 49 -18.09 -11.06 10.77
CA LYS A 49 -18.10 -9.60 10.91
C LYS A 49 -16.96 -8.98 10.10
N ILE A 50 -17.26 -8.55 8.88
CA ILE A 50 -16.27 -7.99 7.95
C ILE A 50 -16.31 -6.45 7.83
N GLN A 51 -15.17 -5.92 7.42
CA GLN A 51 -14.96 -4.55 6.96
C GLN A 51 -14.16 -4.61 5.65
N ILE A 52 -14.47 -3.71 4.73
CA ILE A 52 -13.75 -3.64 3.45
C ILE A 52 -12.50 -2.77 3.63
N ALA A 53 -11.33 -3.39 3.48
CA ALA A 53 -10.02 -2.75 3.56
C ALA A 53 -9.39 -2.60 2.17
N ARG A 54 -8.48 -1.64 2.04
CA ARG A 54 -7.70 -1.42 0.80
C ARG A 54 -6.42 -2.23 0.84
N VAL A 55 -6.07 -2.88 -0.26
CA VAL A 55 -4.82 -3.64 -0.36
C VAL A 55 -3.64 -2.68 -0.57
N LEU A 56 -3.72 -1.86 -1.61
CA LEU A 56 -2.87 -0.69 -1.80
C LEU A 56 -3.45 0.50 -0.99
N ALA A 57 -2.70 0.94 0.01
CA ALA A 57 -3.16 1.98 0.92
C ALA A 57 -3.32 3.33 0.21
N LYS A 58 -4.33 4.12 0.61
CA LYS A 58 -4.53 5.50 0.10
C LYS A 58 -3.30 6.38 0.33
N ALA A 59 -2.71 6.25 1.52
CA ALA A 59 -1.57 7.05 1.95
C ALA A 59 -0.24 6.52 1.40
N ASP A 60 -0.25 5.61 0.43
CA ASP A 60 0.96 5.16 -0.22
C ASP A 60 1.54 6.28 -1.08
N GLY A 61 2.52 6.98 -0.51
CA GLY A 61 3.21 8.10 -1.15
C GLY A 61 3.94 7.73 -2.43
N ALA A 62 4.11 6.43 -2.74
CA ALA A 62 4.73 5.98 -3.98
C ALA A 62 3.72 5.66 -5.08
N THR A 63 2.41 5.86 -4.90
CA THR A 63 1.39 5.52 -5.91
C THR A 63 1.72 6.12 -7.29
N SER A 64 2.03 7.42 -7.35
CA SER A 64 2.38 8.10 -8.61
C SER A 64 3.66 7.56 -9.26
N PHE A 65 4.60 7.07 -8.46
CA PHE A 65 5.81 6.42 -8.95
C PHE A 65 5.52 5.03 -9.52
N LEU A 66 4.63 4.27 -8.88
CA LEU A 66 4.22 2.95 -9.33
C LEU A 66 3.40 3.00 -10.62
N GLU A 67 2.53 3.98 -10.76
CA GLU A 67 1.77 4.26 -12.00
C GLU A 67 2.71 4.60 -13.16
N LYS A 68 3.69 5.49 -12.93
CA LYS A 68 4.73 5.81 -13.93
C LYS A 68 5.55 4.59 -14.37
N ARG A 69 5.72 3.62 -13.47
CA ARG A 69 6.37 2.34 -13.75
C ARG A 69 5.42 1.25 -14.24
N ARG A 70 4.15 1.57 -14.55
CA ARG A 70 3.13 0.63 -15.04
C ARG A 70 2.95 -0.60 -14.13
N LEU A 71 3.23 -0.46 -12.83
CA LEU A 71 3.02 -1.53 -11.84
C LEU A 71 1.59 -1.54 -11.29
N ILE A 72 0.88 -0.41 -11.43
CA ILE A 72 -0.55 -0.29 -11.18
C ILE A 72 -1.23 -0.12 -12.54
N ASN A 73 -2.03 -1.12 -12.91
CA ASN A 73 -2.77 -1.16 -14.18
C ASN A 73 -4.29 -1.19 -13.97
N PHE A 74 -4.76 -0.77 -12.80
CA PHE A 74 -6.17 -0.77 -12.42
C PHE A 74 -6.49 0.47 -11.57
N ASN A 75 -7.76 0.85 -11.48
CA ASN A 75 -8.20 1.95 -10.63
C ASN A 75 -8.20 1.52 -9.14
N PRO A 76 -7.40 2.16 -8.25
CA PRO A 76 -7.31 1.80 -6.83
C PRO A 76 -8.60 1.96 -6.01
N LEU A 77 -9.63 2.59 -6.57
CA LEU A 77 -10.95 2.77 -5.95
C LEU A 77 -11.94 1.63 -6.27
N THR A 78 -11.56 0.63 -7.07
CA THR A 78 -12.41 -0.50 -7.47
C THR A 78 -12.29 -1.70 -6.51
N ALA A 79 -13.13 -2.72 -6.74
CA ALA A 79 -13.07 -4.00 -6.01
C ALA A 79 -11.72 -4.71 -6.17
N MET A 80 -10.97 -4.47 -7.26
CA MET A 80 -9.64 -5.05 -7.46
C MET A 80 -8.61 -4.66 -6.38
N ASN A 81 -8.85 -3.56 -5.66
CA ASN A 81 -8.01 -3.14 -4.53
C ASN A 81 -8.60 -3.50 -3.17
N ALA A 82 -9.68 -4.27 -3.11
CA ALA A 82 -10.49 -4.44 -1.90
C ALA A 82 -10.33 -5.84 -1.33
N ILE A 83 -10.40 -5.94 0.00
CA ILE A 83 -10.39 -7.20 0.73
C ILE A 83 -11.31 -7.12 1.94
N ALA A 84 -12.11 -8.16 2.18
CA ALA A 84 -13.00 -8.27 3.33
C ALA A 84 -12.24 -8.82 4.54
N LEU A 85 -12.09 -8.03 5.60
CA LEU A 85 -11.37 -8.43 6.82
C LEU A 85 -12.20 -8.12 8.07
N CYS A 86 -12.17 -9.00 9.06
CA CYS A 86 -12.72 -8.67 10.38
C CYS A 86 -11.89 -7.58 11.07
N PRO A 87 -12.44 -6.87 12.08
CA PRO A 87 -11.73 -5.78 12.75
C PRO A 87 -10.33 -6.18 13.27
N THR A 88 -10.18 -7.40 13.80
CA THR A 88 -8.89 -7.90 14.30
C THR A 88 -7.88 -8.13 13.17
N CYS A 89 -8.27 -8.85 12.11
CA CYS A 89 -7.38 -9.08 10.97
C CYS A 89 -7.01 -7.76 10.28
N ARG A 90 -7.96 -6.82 10.19
CA ARG A 90 -7.70 -5.48 9.66
C ARG A 90 -6.66 -4.72 10.48
N THR A 91 -6.77 -4.71 11.82
CA THR A 91 -5.75 -4.09 12.67
C THR A 91 -4.37 -4.69 12.44
N TYR A 92 -4.29 -6.01 12.27
CA TYR A 92 -3.02 -6.69 11.98
C TYR A 92 -2.48 -6.40 10.57
N TYR A 93 -3.38 -6.08 9.66
CA TYR A 93 -3.10 -5.80 8.25
C TYR A 93 -2.67 -4.36 8.00
N ASP A 94 -3.33 -3.39 8.64
CA ASP A 94 -3.19 -1.96 8.33
C ASP A 94 -1.84 -1.35 8.80
N ASP A 95 -1.09 -2.03 9.67
CA ASP A 95 0.27 -1.60 10.06
C ASP A 95 1.27 -1.81 8.92
N ALA A 96 1.75 -0.71 8.34
CA ALA A 96 2.68 -0.74 7.20
C ALA A 96 4.13 -1.07 7.59
N LEU A 97 4.51 -0.87 8.86
CA LEU A 97 5.90 -1.04 9.33
C LEU A 97 6.12 -2.40 10.00
N ASP A 98 5.14 -2.87 10.76
CA ASP A 98 5.17 -4.19 11.40
C ASP A 98 3.82 -4.92 11.22
N PRO A 99 3.44 -5.29 9.98
CA PRO A 99 2.20 -6.02 9.74
C PRO A 99 2.24 -7.36 10.48
N MET A 100 1.21 -7.63 11.29
CA MET A 100 1.04 -8.95 11.92
C MET A 100 0.31 -9.95 11.01
N PHE A 101 -0.31 -9.45 9.93
CA PHE A 101 -0.98 -10.26 8.92
C PHE A 101 -0.77 -9.62 7.54
N PHE A 102 -0.36 -10.42 6.57
CA PHE A 102 -0.43 -10.07 5.16
C PHE A 102 -0.74 -11.32 4.35
N PHE A 103 -0.94 -11.14 3.06
CA PHE A 103 -1.12 -12.23 2.12
C PHE A 103 -0.35 -11.95 0.84
N VAL A 104 -0.02 -13.02 0.13
CA VAL A 104 0.90 -12.99 -1.00
C VAL A 104 0.46 -14.07 -2.00
N PRO A 105 0.61 -13.89 -3.32
CA PRO A 105 0.31 -14.95 -4.26
C PRO A 105 1.03 -16.25 -3.89
N SER A 106 0.33 -17.38 -3.92
CA SER A 106 0.88 -18.67 -3.52
C SER A 106 1.99 -19.17 -4.44
N ASP A 107 2.02 -18.74 -5.71
CA ASP A 107 3.06 -19.07 -6.69
C ASP A 107 3.82 -17.80 -7.10
N LEU A 108 4.83 -17.41 -6.32
CA LEU A 108 5.67 -16.25 -6.63
C LEU A 108 6.55 -16.46 -7.88
N ASP A 109 6.85 -17.71 -8.24
CA ASP A 109 7.66 -18.05 -9.41
C ASP A 109 6.94 -17.73 -10.72
N PHE A 110 5.60 -17.76 -10.74
CA PHE A 110 4.80 -17.22 -11.84
C PHE A 110 5.14 -15.75 -12.10
N PHE A 111 5.12 -14.90 -11.07
CA PHE A 111 5.38 -13.46 -11.22
C PHE A 111 6.82 -13.15 -11.60
N ILE A 112 7.79 -13.91 -11.06
CA ILE A 112 9.20 -13.78 -11.43
C ILE A 112 9.38 -14.11 -12.92
N ARG A 113 8.86 -15.24 -13.39
CA ARG A 113 8.95 -15.63 -14.80
C ARG A 113 8.22 -14.65 -15.72
N PHE A 114 7.07 -14.15 -15.30
CA PHE A 114 6.33 -13.15 -16.06
C PHE A 114 7.14 -11.87 -16.26
N GLU A 115 7.71 -11.31 -15.19
CA GLU A 115 8.52 -10.08 -15.28
C GLU A 115 9.79 -10.30 -16.11
N LEU A 116 10.44 -11.46 -16.00
CA LEU A 116 11.59 -11.81 -16.85
C LEU A 116 11.24 -11.84 -18.34
N ARG A 117 10.08 -12.41 -18.71
CA ARG A 117 9.57 -12.36 -20.09
C ARG A 117 9.25 -10.93 -20.52
N ASN A 118 8.55 -10.19 -19.67
CA ASN A 118 8.18 -8.81 -19.97
C ASN A 118 9.42 -7.92 -20.22
N ARG A 119 10.52 -8.16 -19.50
CA ARG A 119 11.81 -7.49 -19.72
C ARG A 119 12.42 -7.78 -21.08
N VAL A 120 12.38 -9.04 -21.53
CA VAL A 120 12.81 -9.42 -22.88
C VAL A 120 11.97 -8.69 -23.93
N HIS A 121 10.64 -8.71 -23.76
CA HIS A 121 9.70 -8.09 -24.70
C HIS A 121 9.86 -6.57 -24.78
N ARG A 122 10.02 -5.89 -23.64
CA ARG A 122 10.10 -4.43 -23.60
C ARG A 122 11.46 -3.88 -24.02
N GLN A 123 12.53 -4.69 -24.02
CA GLN A 123 13.89 -4.30 -24.40
C GLN A 123 14.37 -3.01 -23.68
N GLY A 124 14.05 -2.89 -22.38
CA GLY A 124 14.37 -1.72 -21.55
C GLY A 124 13.36 -0.56 -21.61
N ASP A 125 12.35 -0.62 -22.49
CA ASP A 125 11.30 0.41 -22.55
C ASP A 125 10.26 0.22 -21.43
N ILE A 126 10.35 1.04 -20.38
CA ILE A 126 9.42 1.00 -19.25
C ILE A 126 7.97 1.28 -19.64
N THR A 127 7.73 2.00 -20.75
CA THR A 127 6.37 2.37 -21.17
C THR A 127 5.57 1.15 -21.64
N LYS A 128 6.27 0.10 -22.07
CA LYS A 128 5.71 -1.20 -22.50
C LYS A 128 5.64 -2.24 -21.38
N ARG A 129 5.98 -1.86 -20.14
CA ARG A 129 5.88 -2.79 -19.01
C ARG A 129 4.42 -3.18 -18.78
N ARG A 130 4.19 -4.48 -18.64
CA ARG A 130 2.91 -5.08 -18.22
C ARG A 130 3.12 -5.81 -16.91
N VAL A 131 2.05 -5.93 -16.12
CA VAL A 131 2.01 -6.79 -14.92
C VAL A 131 0.86 -7.78 -15.07
N PRO A 132 0.94 -8.97 -14.45
CA PRO A 132 -0.12 -9.95 -14.57
C PRO A 132 -1.46 -9.42 -14.04
N LEU A 133 -2.50 -9.60 -14.84
CA LEU A 133 -3.88 -9.40 -14.45
C LEU A 133 -4.35 -10.51 -13.51
N PRO A 134 -5.38 -10.25 -12.67
CA PRO A 134 -5.97 -11.28 -11.81
C PRO A 134 -6.39 -12.54 -12.59
N ARG A 135 -7.04 -12.35 -13.74
CA ARG A 135 -7.52 -13.43 -14.62
C ARG A 135 -6.40 -14.31 -15.17
N GLU A 136 -5.27 -13.72 -15.55
CA GLU A 136 -4.12 -14.45 -16.09
C GLU A 136 -3.49 -15.35 -15.03
N TYR A 137 -3.36 -14.83 -13.79
CA TYR A 137 -2.86 -15.62 -12.68
C TYR A 137 -3.81 -16.76 -12.30
N ALA A 138 -5.11 -16.50 -12.27
CA ALA A 138 -6.13 -17.53 -12.04
C ALA A 138 -6.10 -18.59 -13.15
N GLN A 139 -6.09 -18.19 -14.42
CA GLN A 139 -6.06 -19.10 -15.56
C GLN A 139 -4.79 -19.96 -15.56
N TYR A 140 -3.63 -19.39 -15.21
CA TYR A 140 -2.40 -20.16 -15.03
C TYR A 140 -2.58 -21.24 -13.95
N GLN A 141 -3.20 -20.91 -12.81
CA GLN A 141 -3.44 -21.88 -11.75
C GLN A 141 -4.48 -22.93 -12.11
N TYR A 142 -5.50 -22.57 -12.89
CA TYR A 142 -6.50 -23.48 -13.42
C TYR A 142 -5.85 -24.51 -14.35
N LYS A 143 -5.00 -24.06 -15.29
CA LYS A 143 -4.22 -24.94 -16.19
C LYS A 143 -3.30 -25.90 -15.43
N GLN A 144 -2.87 -25.54 -14.21
CA GLN A 144 -2.06 -26.38 -13.33
C GLN A 144 -2.89 -27.29 -12.41
N GLY A 145 -4.23 -27.25 -12.50
CA GLY A 145 -5.13 -28.00 -11.61
C GLY A 145 -5.10 -27.54 -10.14
N LYS A 146 -4.61 -26.32 -9.87
CA LYS A 146 -4.53 -25.76 -8.50
C LYS A 146 -5.85 -25.12 -8.04
N ILE A 147 -6.66 -24.63 -8.98
CA ILE A 147 -7.99 -24.06 -8.75
C ILE A 147 -9.00 -24.63 -9.74
N THR A 148 -10.29 -24.52 -9.40
CA THR A 148 -11.43 -24.90 -10.24
C THR A 148 -11.81 -23.76 -11.20
N ASP A 149 -12.64 -24.07 -12.19
CA ASP A 149 -13.26 -23.10 -13.12
C ASP A 149 -14.17 -22.09 -12.42
N VAL A 150 -14.80 -22.47 -11.31
CA VAL A 150 -15.63 -21.59 -10.47
C VAL A 150 -14.83 -20.65 -9.55
N ALA A 151 -13.49 -20.64 -9.64
CA ALA A 151 -12.66 -19.82 -8.76
C ALA A 151 -12.81 -18.32 -9.09
N GLN A 152 -13.01 -17.49 -8.06
CA GLN A 152 -13.16 -16.04 -8.23
C GLN A 152 -11.84 -15.32 -8.53
N GLY A 153 -10.71 -16.01 -8.36
CA GLY A 153 -9.38 -15.45 -8.60
C GLY A 153 -8.26 -16.43 -8.27
N GLY A 154 -7.03 -15.94 -8.25
CA GLY A 154 -5.85 -16.75 -7.92
C GLY A 154 -5.77 -17.08 -6.43
N GLN A 155 -4.96 -18.09 -6.08
CA GLN A 155 -4.65 -18.47 -4.71
C GLN A 155 -3.54 -17.60 -4.12
N TYR A 156 -3.77 -17.22 -2.87
CA TYR A 156 -2.87 -16.43 -2.04
C TYR A 156 -2.65 -17.12 -0.70
N THR A 157 -1.39 -17.14 -0.27
CA THR A 157 -0.97 -17.66 1.01
C THR A 157 -1.18 -16.59 2.08
N ARG A 158 -1.85 -16.99 3.17
CA ARG A 158 -2.06 -16.16 4.36
C ARG A 158 -0.84 -16.26 5.27
N VAL A 159 -0.24 -15.12 5.63
CA VAL A 159 0.96 -15.07 6.47
C VAL A 159 0.65 -14.30 7.75
N TYR A 160 0.74 -14.99 8.88
CA TYR A 160 0.57 -14.41 10.21
C TYR A 160 1.93 -14.35 10.92
N LEU A 161 2.34 -13.16 11.34
CA LEU A 161 3.61 -12.93 12.06
C LEU A 161 3.43 -12.90 13.58
N CYS A 162 2.19 -13.10 14.06
CA CYS A 162 1.85 -13.21 15.48
C CYS A 162 1.31 -14.60 15.82
N ASP A 163 1.53 -15.02 17.07
CA ASP A 163 1.01 -16.28 17.60
C ASP A 163 -0.46 -16.08 18.00
N ASN A 164 -1.37 -16.14 17.02
CA ASN A 164 -2.81 -16.10 17.25
C ASN A 164 -3.40 -17.52 17.11
N PRO A 165 -3.94 -18.13 18.19
CA PRO A 165 -4.55 -19.45 18.12
C PRO A 165 -5.67 -19.55 17.08
N ARG A 166 -6.40 -18.45 16.85
CA ARG A 166 -7.49 -18.41 15.87
C ARG A 166 -7.03 -18.57 14.42
N THR A 167 -5.74 -18.39 14.13
CA THR A 167 -5.19 -18.41 12.77
C THR A 167 -4.47 -19.72 12.44
N GLN A 168 -4.30 -20.62 13.42
CA GLN A 168 -3.68 -21.94 13.21
C GLN A 168 -4.50 -22.82 12.27
N HIS A 169 -5.84 -22.68 12.29
CA HIS A 169 -6.75 -23.44 11.44
C HIS A 169 -6.94 -22.84 10.03
N THR A 170 -6.37 -21.66 9.75
CA THR A 170 -6.64 -20.88 8.54
C THR A 170 -5.38 -20.61 7.72
N GLN A 171 -4.42 -21.54 7.71
CA GLN A 171 -3.18 -21.39 6.93
C GLN A 171 -3.28 -21.85 5.48
N ALA A 172 -4.35 -22.56 5.10
CA ALA A 172 -4.56 -22.95 3.71
C ALA A 172 -4.56 -21.70 2.79
N PRO A 173 -4.06 -21.79 1.56
CA PRO A 173 -4.26 -20.72 0.59
C PRO A 173 -5.73 -20.36 0.43
N ASN A 174 -6.04 -19.09 0.19
CA ASN A 174 -7.38 -18.61 -0.09
C ASN A 174 -7.41 -17.88 -1.44
N GLN A 175 -8.57 -17.87 -2.11
CA GLN A 175 -8.72 -17.23 -3.41
C GLN A 175 -8.97 -15.73 -3.24
N TRP A 176 -8.36 -14.89 -4.07
CA TRP A 176 -8.65 -13.46 -4.08
C TRP A 176 -8.72 -12.95 -5.52
N HIS A 177 -9.75 -12.15 -5.80
CA HIS A 177 -10.11 -11.66 -7.13
C HIS A 177 -9.32 -10.40 -7.56
N GLY A 178 -8.60 -9.78 -6.64
CA GLY A 178 -7.98 -8.48 -6.88
C GLY A 178 -6.64 -8.51 -7.61
N ALA A 179 -6.13 -7.31 -7.94
CA ALA A 179 -4.87 -7.12 -8.63
C ALA A 179 -3.70 -7.72 -7.83
N PRO A 180 -2.87 -8.61 -8.41
CA PRO A 180 -1.80 -9.25 -7.65
C PRO A 180 -0.72 -8.30 -7.12
N PHE A 181 -0.39 -7.24 -7.88
CA PHE A 181 0.71 -6.34 -7.53
C PHE A 181 0.55 -5.68 -6.14
N PRO A 182 -0.60 -5.09 -5.77
CA PRO A 182 -0.85 -4.60 -4.41
C PRO A 182 -0.50 -5.59 -3.29
N ALA A 183 -0.86 -6.87 -3.43
CA ALA A 183 -0.54 -7.90 -2.45
C ALA A 183 0.97 -8.16 -2.40
N ILE A 184 1.63 -8.28 -3.55
CA ILE A 184 3.09 -8.44 -3.65
C ILE A 184 3.81 -7.24 -3.02
N ARG A 185 3.35 -6.02 -3.31
CA ARG A 185 3.91 -4.79 -2.75
C ARG A 185 3.84 -4.79 -1.22
N ARG A 186 2.71 -5.19 -0.65
CA ARG A 186 2.56 -5.30 0.80
C ARG A 186 3.47 -6.38 1.39
N ALA A 187 3.58 -7.53 0.73
CA ALA A 187 4.49 -8.60 1.14
C ALA A 187 5.96 -8.16 1.08
N ILE A 188 6.37 -7.37 0.08
CA ILE A 188 7.70 -6.75 0.02
C ILE A 188 7.91 -5.79 1.19
N GLY A 189 6.90 -4.98 1.54
CA GLY A 189 6.95 -4.09 2.71
C GLY A 189 7.17 -4.86 4.01
N ALA A 190 6.53 -6.03 4.16
CA ALA A 190 6.70 -6.90 5.33
C ALA A 190 8.12 -7.45 5.50
N LEU A 191 8.97 -7.44 4.46
CA LEU A 191 10.40 -7.78 4.60
C LEU A 191 11.16 -6.79 5.51
N GLY A 192 10.63 -5.57 5.70
CA GLY A 192 11.18 -4.59 6.63
C GLY A 192 10.77 -4.81 8.09
N SER A 193 9.83 -5.71 8.37
CA SER A 193 9.34 -5.98 9.72
C SER A 193 10.44 -6.63 10.59
N PRO A 194 10.55 -6.25 11.88
CA PRO A 194 11.39 -6.97 12.85
C PRO A 194 11.05 -8.47 12.99
N ARG A 195 9.90 -8.91 12.47
CA ARG A 195 9.38 -10.28 12.52
C ARG A 195 9.67 -11.06 11.23
N ILE A 196 10.55 -10.58 10.35
CA ILE A 196 10.92 -11.27 9.11
C ILE A 196 11.31 -12.75 9.34
N GLY A 197 11.88 -13.11 10.50
CA GLY A 197 12.22 -14.48 10.84
C GLY A 197 11.03 -15.44 10.99
N ARG A 198 9.79 -14.93 10.96
CA ARG A 198 8.56 -15.74 10.90
C ARG A 198 8.09 -16.02 9.47
N ILE A 199 8.69 -15.37 8.46
CA ILE A 199 8.38 -15.58 7.05
C ILE A 199 9.25 -16.74 6.51
N PRO A 200 8.68 -17.71 5.76
CA PRO A 200 9.47 -18.78 5.15
C PRO A 200 10.62 -18.24 4.30
N GLN A 201 11.82 -18.82 4.45
CA GLN A 201 13.03 -18.32 3.78
C GLN A 201 12.90 -18.27 2.25
N ASP A 202 12.27 -19.28 1.64
CA ASP A 202 11.99 -19.31 0.19
C ASP A 202 11.14 -18.11 -0.25
N MET A 203 10.10 -17.79 0.52
CA MET A 203 9.25 -16.63 0.26
C MET A 203 10.02 -15.31 0.41
N VAL A 204 10.88 -15.19 1.43
CA VAL A 204 11.76 -14.02 1.59
C VAL A 204 12.65 -13.83 0.37
N MET A 205 13.29 -14.90 -0.11
CA MET A 205 14.14 -14.83 -1.30
C MET A 205 13.37 -14.43 -2.56
N LYS A 206 12.18 -15.01 -2.80
CA LYS A 206 11.36 -14.68 -3.97
C LYS A 206 10.81 -13.26 -3.93
N LEU A 207 10.38 -12.78 -2.76
CA LEU A 207 9.95 -11.39 -2.59
C LEU A 207 11.13 -10.42 -2.77
N GLN A 208 12.33 -10.79 -2.35
CA GLN A 208 13.55 -10.02 -2.57
C GLN A 208 13.90 -9.92 -4.07
N ILE A 209 13.75 -11.02 -4.81
CA ILE A 209 13.88 -11.02 -6.28
C ILE A 209 12.86 -10.08 -6.91
N LEU A 210 11.56 -10.23 -6.59
CA LEU A 210 10.50 -9.38 -7.14
C LEU A 210 10.67 -7.90 -6.79
N ARG A 211 11.13 -7.58 -5.58
CA ARG A 211 11.48 -6.22 -5.19
C ARG A 211 12.49 -5.61 -6.14
N ASP A 212 13.58 -6.33 -6.39
CA ASP A 212 14.66 -5.83 -7.23
C ASP A 212 14.21 -5.75 -8.70
N LEU A 213 13.46 -6.75 -9.19
CA LEU A 213 12.90 -6.75 -10.55
C LEU A 213 11.92 -5.58 -10.80
N TYR A 214 11.09 -5.24 -9.83
CA TYR A 214 10.12 -4.17 -9.97
C TYR A 214 10.72 -2.77 -9.78
N TYR A 215 11.70 -2.64 -8.89
CA TYR A 215 12.15 -1.33 -8.42
C TYR A 215 13.54 -0.89 -8.90
N LEU A 216 14.40 -1.78 -9.38
CA LEU A 216 15.69 -1.40 -9.95
C LEU A 216 15.59 -1.29 -11.47
N ASP A 217 16.24 -0.26 -12.02
CA ASP A 217 16.23 0.01 -13.47
C ASP A 217 17.32 -0.76 -14.23
N ASP A 218 18.33 -1.28 -13.52
CA ASP A 218 19.40 -2.09 -14.11
C ASP A 218 18.95 -3.56 -14.20
N ASP A 219 18.40 -3.89 -15.37
CA ASP A 219 17.82 -5.21 -15.62
C ASP A 219 18.89 -6.31 -15.59
N GLU A 220 20.02 -6.10 -16.26
CA GLU A 220 21.11 -7.08 -16.39
C GLU A 220 21.78 -7.35 -15.04
N GLU A 221 22.08 -6.31 -14.27
CA GLU A 221 22.69 -6.45 -12.95
C GLU A 221 21.75 -7.16 -11.97
N THR A 222 20.44 -6.87 -12.04
CA THR A 222 19.44 -7.53 -11.20
C THR A 222 19.36 -9.03 -11.50
N GLU A 223 19.35 -9.41 -12.77
CA GLU A 223 19.30 -10.81 -13.19
C GLU A 223 20.58 -11.56 -12.82
N ARG A 224 21.75 -10.92 -13.03
CA ARG A 224 23.06 -11.47 -12.65
C ARG A 224 23.15 -11.71 -11.14
N ARG A 225 22.69 -10.75 -10.32
CA ARG A 225 22.68 -10.84 -8.85
C ARG A 225 21.88 -12.05 -8.36
N HIS A 226 20.73 -12.28 -8.97
CA HIS A 226 19.80 -13.35 -8.60
C HIS A 226 19.99 -14.65 -9.38
N LYS A 227 21.00 -14.72 -10.27
CA LYS A 227 21.30 -15.87 -11.14
C LYS A 227 20.08 -16.31 -11.96
N LEU A 228 19.31 -15.34 -12.45
CA LEU A 228 18.11 -15.59 -13.26
C LEU A 228 18.52 -15.82 -14.72
N GLN A 229 17.81 -16.72 -15.39
CA GLN A 229 17.96 -16.93 -16.83
C GLN A 229 16.78 -16.29 -17.55
N ARG A 230 17.07 -15.48 -18.58
CA ARG A 230 16.03 -14.99 -19.49
C ARG A 230 15.49 -16.18 -20.30
N PRO A 231 14.17 -16.32 -20.42
CA PRO A 231 13.58 -17.24 -21.38
C PRO A 231 14.01 -16.86 -22.80
N SER A 232 14.06 -17.84 -23.70
CA SER A 232 14.37 -17.57 -25.11
C SER A 232 13.29 -16.69 -25.72
N GLN A 233 13.69 -15.84 -26.67
CA GLN A 233 12.75 -14.97 -27.39
C GLN A 233 11.70 -15.79 -28.18
N ASP A 234 12.06 -17.04 -28.54
CA ASP A 234 11.19 -18.00 -29.25
C ASP A 234 10.23 -18.77 -28.32
N ASP A 235 10.28 -18.55 -26.99
CA ASP A 235 9.25 -19.06 -26.08
C ASP A 235 7.99 -18.19 -26.22
N ASP A 236 7.37 -18.26 -27.41
CA ASP A 236 6.15 -17.55 -27.77
C ASP A 236 5.06 -17.92 -26.75
N TYR A 237 4.83 -16.99 -25.83
CA TYR A 237 3.55 -16.90 -25.17
C TYR A 237 2.55 -16.64 -26.28
N GLN A 238 1.61 -17.56 -26.48
CA GLN A 238 0.31 -17.21 -27.05
C GLN A 238 -0.32 -16.22 -26.07
N ASP A 239 0.10 -14.96 -26.17
CA ASP A 239 -0.65 -13.82 -25.66
C ASP A 239 -2.00 -13.95 -26.36
N SER A 240 -3.03 -14.25 -25.59
CA SER A 240 -4.40 -14.08 -26.04
C SER A 240 -4.65 -12.57 -26.13
N ASP A 241 -3.96 -11.91 -27.05
CA ASP A 241 -4.16 -10.51 -27.42
C ASP A 241 -5.54 -10.31 -28.08
N GLU A 242 -6.32 -11.38 -28.28
CA GLU A 242 -7.67 -11.35 -28.85
C GLU A 242 -8.77 -10.95 -27.84
N GLU A 243 -8.50 -10.72 -26.55
CA GLU A 243 -9.55 -10.36 -25.57
C GLU A 243 -9.35 -9.03 -24.82
N GLU A 244 -8.52 -8.10 -25.33
CA GLU A 244 -8.45 -6.74 -24.77
C GLU A 244 -9.67 -5.86 -25.13
N ASP A 245 -10.56 -6.27 -26.05
CA ASP A 245 -11.73 -5.48 -26.49
C ASP A 245 -13.04 -5.73 -25.71
N GLU A 246 -13.20 -6.82 -24.96
CA GLU A 246 -14.47 -7.10 -24.26
C GLU A 246 -14.61 -6.42 -22.88
N ASN A 247 -13.52 -5.93 -22.30
CA ASN A 247 -13.54 -5.41 -20.93
C ASN A 247 -13.89 -3.91 -20.83
N LYS A 248 -14.37 -3.31 -21.92
CA LYS A 248 -14.81 -1.90 -21.94
C LYS A 248 -16.31 -1.75 -21.68
N GLU A 249 -17.11 -2.81 -21.85
CA GLU A 249 -18.56 -2.72 -21.70
C GLU A 249 -19.04 -2.86 -20.24
N GLU A 250 -18.26 -3.44 -19.32
CA GLU A 250 -18.69 -3.58 -17.91
C GLU A 250 -18.42 -2.35 -17.01
N GLU A 251 -17.67 -1.34 -17.47
CA GLU A 251 -17.44 -0.09 -16.70
C GLU A 251 -18.34 1.09 -17.13
N GLU A 252 -19.16 0.95 -18.18
CA GLU A 252 -19.98 2.06 -18.71
C GLU A 252 -21.46 2.08 -18.21
N GLU A 253 -21.91 1.15 -17.36
CA GLU A 253 -23.33 1.07 -16.92
C GLU A 253 -23.68 1.70 -15.54
N GLU A 254 -22.80 2.46 -14.86
CA GLU A 254 -23.13 3.06 -13.55
C GLU A 254 -22.92 4.59 -13.47
N GLU A 255 -23.30 5.34 -14.51
CA GLU A 255 -23.57 6.79 -14.40
C GLU A 255 -25.07 7.06 -14.26
N ASP A 256 -25.66 6.70 -13.11
CA ASP A 256 -26.97 7.23 -12.71
C ASP A 256 -26.78 8.66 -12.16
N GLU A 257 -27.26 9.63 -12.94
CA GLU A 257 -27.34 11.06 -12.63
C GLU A 257 -28.37 11.34 -11.52
N ASP A 258 -27.92 11.46 -10.26
CA ASP A 258 -28.73 12.08 -9.20
C ASP A 258 -28.60 13.61 -9.25
N GLU A 259 -29.48 14.26 -10.01
CA GLU A 259 -29.77 15.70 -9.92
C GLU A 259 -30.49 15.99 -8.60
N THR A 260 -29.77 16.48 -7.58
CA THR A 260 -30.42 17.11 -6.42
C THR A 260 -30.58 18.60 -6.64
N GLU A 261 -31.82 19.01 -6.90
CA GLU A 261 -32.28 20.39 -6.95
C GLU A 261 -32.05 21.12 -5.61
N ASP A 262 -31.31 22.23 -5.67
CA ASP A 262 -31.10 23.17 -4.58
C ASP A 262 -32.37 24.00 -4.33
N GLU A 263 -33.13 23.71 -3.27
CA GLU A 263 -34.10 24.67 -2.71
C GLU A 263 -33.52 25.42 -1.51
N GLU A 264 -33.15 26.67 -1.76
CA GLU A 264 -32.85 27.68 -0.75
C GLU A 264 -34.11 28.01 0.08
N GLN A 265 -34.10 27.72 1.39
CA GLN A 265 -34.98 28.39 2.34
C GLN A 265 -34.21 29.10 3.46
N ILE A 266 -34.19 30.42 3.30
CA ILE A 266 -33.79 31.44 4.26
C ILE A 266 -34.77 31.42 5.44
N PHE A 267 -34.31 31.05 6.64
CA PHE A 267 -35.00 31.37 7.89
C PHE A 267 -34.11 32.16 8.85
N LYS A 268 -34.48 33.44 9.04
CA LYS A 268 -33.97 34.33 10.09
C LYS A 268 -34.66 33.99 11.41
N GLY A 269 -33.90 33.62 12.44
CA GLY A 269 -34.41 33.40 13.80
C GLY A 269 -33.41 33.86 14.87
N LYS A 270 -33.81 34.86 15.65
CA LYS A 270 -33.02 35.57 16.67
C LYS A 270 -32.96 34.84 18.02
N LYS A 271 -31.87 35.16 18.76
CA LYS A 271 -31.75 35.30 20.23
C LYS A 271 -31.73 34.03 21.12
N GLY A 272 -30.52 33.74 21.59
CA GLY A 272 -30.15 33.97 22.99
C GLY A 272 -30.22 32.76 23.94
N CYS A 273 -29.07 32.31 24.46
CA CYS A 273 -28.96 31.90 25.86
C CYS A 273 -27.50 31.85 26.35
N SER A 274 -27.21 32.72 27.32
CA SER A 274 -26.35 32.58 28.50
C SER A 274 -25.03 31.79 28.42
N LYS A 275 -23.92 32.54 28.45
CA LYS A 275 -22.58 32.07 28.84
C LYS A 275 -22.53 31.85 30.35
N ARG A 276 -22.25 30.63 30.80
CA ARG A 276 -21.87 30.33 32.20
C ARG A 276 -20.53 29.60 32.22
N SER A 277 -19.46 30.37 32.09
CA SER A 277 -18.09 29.90 32.29
C SER A 277 -17.86 29.68 33.79
N LYS A 278 -17.83 28.43 34.24
CA LYS A 278 -17.30 28.06 35.57
C LYS A 278 -15.83 27.71 35.42
N THR A 279 -14.99 28.60 35.91
CA THR A 279 -13.57 28.38 36.19
C THR A 279 -13.47 27.31 37.28
N ILE A 280 -12.96 26.13 36.93
CA ILE A 280 -12.57 25.12 37.91
C ILE A 280 -11.04 25.11 37.96
N THR A 281 -10.51 25.70 39.03
CA THR A 281 -9.12 25.63 39.46
C THR A 281 -8.86 24.25 40.05
N TYR A 282 -8.22 23.35 39.29
CA TYR A 282 -7.56 22.18 39.85
C TYR A 282 -6.05 22.42 39.86
N SER A 283 -5.54 22.73 41.05
CA SER A 283 -4.13 22.55 41.36
C SER A 283 -3.86 21.05 41.52
N SER A 284 -3.01 20.48 40.68
CA SER A 284 -2.38 19.20 40.94
C SER A 284 -0.95 19.24 40.44
N LYS A 285 -0.03 19.48 41.39
CA LYS A 285 1.40 19.29 41.26
C LYS A 285 1.67 17.81 40.93
N ARG A 286 1.78 17.48 39.64
CA ARG A 286 2.37 16.21 39.20
C ARG A 286 3.84 16.46 38.85
N ARG A 287 4.70 15.87 39.68
CA ARG A 287 6.14 15.73 39.53
C ARG A 287 6.48 15.44 38.06
N ARG A 288 7.16 16.38 37.41
CA ARG A 288 8.00 16.12 36.23
C ARG A 288 9.12 15.19 36.68
N ARG A 289 8.88 13.89 36.59
CA ARG A 289 9.93 12.88 36.64
C ARG A 289 10.41 12.75 35.20
N ASP A 290 11.54 13.40 34.94
CA ASP A 290 12.63 12.85 34.14
C ASP A 290 12.28 12.38 32.72
N GLN A 291 12.07 13.34 31.81
CA GLN A 291 12.02 13.11 30.36
C GLN A 291 13.34 13.50 29.66
N SER A 292 14.45 13.67 30.40
CA SER A 292 15.74 14.09 29.81
C SER A 292 16.71 12.94 29.56
N ARG A 293 16.23 11.73 29.25
CA ARG A 293 17.12 10.54 29.11
C ARG A 293 17.43 10.13 27.67
N TRP A 294 16.94 10.87 26.67
CA TRP A 294 17.19 10.57 25.26
C TRP A 294 17.53 11.84 24.47
N GLU A 295 18.26 12.76 25.09
CA GLU A 295 18.93 13.82 24.35
C GLU A 295 20.06 13.17 23.55
N TRP A 296 20.00 13.30 22.22
CA TRP A 296 21.07 12.86 21.34
C TRP A 296 22.29 13.73 21.63
N ASP A 297 23.12 13.21 22.52
CA ASP A 297 24.21 13.91 23.20
C ASP A 297 25.42 14.18 22.29
N LEU A 298 25.32 13.79 21.02
CA LEU A 298 26.24 14.06 19.94
C LEU A 298 25.42 14.68 18.80
N GLY A 299 25.60 15.97 18.59
CA GLY A 299 24.95 16.71 17.50
C GLY A 299 25.49 16.31 16.12
N PRO A 300 24.91 16.84 15.04
CA PRO A 300 25.32 16.54 13.67
C PRO A 300 26.79 16.91 13.36
N ASP A 301 27.38 17.80 14.15
CA ASP A 301 28.77 18.24 14.01
C ASP A 301 29.77 17.39 14.82
N ALA A 302 29.30 16.37 15.55
CA ALA A 302 30.17 15.54 16.37
C ALA A 302 31.02 14.59 15.50
N THR A 303 32.31 14.54 15.79
CA THR A 303 33.23 13.64 15.11
C THR A 303 33.23 12.25 15.74
N THR A 304 33.77 11.26 15.04
CA THR A 304 33.95 9.89 15.59
C THR A 304 34.81 9.90 16.86
N GLU A 305 35.77 10.82 16.94
CA GLU A 305 36.67 10.95 18.08
C GLU A 305 35.94 11.48 19.33
N ASP A 306 34.95 12.37 19.14
CA ASP A 306 34.08 12.86 20.22
C ASP A 306 33.24 11.71 20.83
N ALA A 307 32.74 10.81 19.98
CA ALA A 307 32.01 9.63 20.42
C ALA A 307 32.90 8.67 21.23
N ILE A 308 34.12 8.40 20.74
CA ILE A 308 35.09 7.53 21.43
C ILE A 308 35.51 8.13 22.77
N ARG A 309 35.76 9.43 22.84
CA ARG A 309 36.15 10.10 24.09
C ARG A 309 35.03 10.06 25.13
N LYS A 310 33.78 10.23 24.69
CA LYS A 310 32.60 10.27 25.59
C LYS A 310 32.19 8.89 26.09
N TYR A 311 32.21 7.87 25.23
CA TYR A 311 31.69 6.54 25.55
C TYR A 311 32.76 5.45 25.70
N GLY A 312 33.97 5.67 25.21
CA GLY A 312 35.10 4.72 25.33
C GLY A 312 35.45 4.29 26.76
N PRO A 313 35.42 5.20 27.76
CA PRO A 313 35.65 4.81 29.15
C PRO A 313 34.58 3.87 29.72
N VAL A 314 33.33 3.98 29.26
CA VAL A 314 32.21 3.13 29.71
C VAL A 314 32.36 1.70 29.16
N LEU A 315 32.86 1.57 27.94
CA LEU A 315 33.13 0.28 27.28
C LEU A 315 34.36 -0.44 27.84
N SER A 316 35.28 0.29 28.50
CA SER A 316 36.52 -0.29 29.00
C SER A 316 36.40 -1.03 30.34
N GLY A 317 35.27 -0.87 31.05
CA GLY A 317 34.99 -1.50 32.35
C GLY A 317 35.96 -1.07 33.47
N PRO A 318 35.57 -1.17 34.74
CA PRO A 318 36.50 -0.94 35.84
C PRO A 318 37.45 -2.14 35.93
N GLY A 319 38.65 -2.04 35.35
CA GLY A 319 39.68 -3.07 35.59
C GLY A 319 40.87 -3.14 34.66
N ARG A 320 40.91 -2.44 33.51
CA ARG A 320 42.11 -2.48 32.65
C ARG A 320 42.93 -1.20 32.78
N ARG A 321 43.79 -1.16 33.80
CA ARG A 321 45.04 -0.38 33.69
C ARG A 321 45.96 -1.20 32.79
N LEU A 322 46.18 -0.72 31.57
CA LEU A 322 47.30 -1.19 30.75
C LEU A 322 48.57 -0.61 31.38
N GLY A 323 49.40 -1.50 31.92
CA GLY A 323 50.80 -1.21 32.23
C GLY A 323 51.67 -1.36 31.00
#